data_AF-X1L620-F1
#
_entry.id   AF-X1L620-F1
#
_cell.length_a   1.000
_cell.length_b   1.000
_cell.length_c   1.000
_cell.angle_alpha   90.00
_cell.angle_beta   90.00
_cell.angle_gamma   90.00
#
_symmetry.space_group_name_H-M   'P 1'
#
loop_
_entity.id
_entity.type
_entity.pdbx_description
1 polymer ?
#
loop_
_entity_poly.entity_id
_entity_poly.type
_entity_poly.pdbx_seq_one_letter_code
_entity_poly.pdbx_strand_id
1 'polypeptide(L)'
;LLSINKLTESKLYLLLEKFKTPEQIKKADISNLSSIIGKEVAQKITLLKKDDKLKRKYDLIEKLNVQVLPYYSSMYPAWLKEISHFPPVLFARGEIKEEDEASISVIGTRGATVYGKGIAESFAGEFAKAGITVVSGMA
;
A
#
# COMPACT_ATOMS: atom_id res chain seq x y z
N LEU A 1 -3.94 -12.68 -2.38
CA LEU A 1 -5.22 -12.00 -2.71
C LEU A 1 -5.03 -10.94 -3.79
N LEU A 2 -4.07 -10.02 -3.64
CA LEU A 2 -3.77 -8.98 -4.65
C LEU A 2 -3.40 -9.50 -6.06
N SER A 3 -3.04 -10.78 -6.19
CA SER A 3 -2.76 -11.42 -7.48
C SER A 3 -4.02 -11.87 -8.25
N ILE A 4 -5.22 -11.79 -7.64
CA ILE A 4 -6.45 -12.30 -8.24
C ILE A 4 -7.03 -11.25 -9.19
N ASN A 5 -7.10 -11.59 -10.47
CA ASN A 5 -7.72 -10.74 -11.48
C ASN A 5 -9.22 -10.50 -11.14
N LYS A 6 -9.69 -9.25 -11.34
CA LYS A 6 -11.02 -8.72 -11.00
C LYS A 6 -11.33 -8.54 -9.50
N LEU A 7 -10.37 -8.81 -8.61
CA LEU A 7 -10.47 -8.36 -7.22
C LEU A 7 -9.99 -6.90 -7.15
N THR A 8 -10.94 -5.96 -7.16
CA THR A 8 -10.64 -4.53 -7.02
C THR A 8 -10.32 -4.18 -5.57
N GLU A 9 -9.72 -3.02 -5.35
CA GLU A 9 -9.41 -2.52 -4.01
C GLU A 9 -10.67 -2.35 -3.15
N SER A 10 -11.73 -1.74 -3.70
CA SER A 10 -13.04 -1.60 -3.03
C SER A 10 -13.61 -2.95 -2.57
N LYS A 11 -13.51 -3.99 -3.40
CA LYS A 11 -13.93 -5.35 -3.03
C LYS A 11 -13.05 -5.94 -1.94
N LEU A 12 -11.75 -5.67 -1.98
CA LEU A 12 -10.82 -6.12 -0.95
C LEU A 12 -11.12 -5.43 0.40
N TYR A 13 -11.46 -4.14 0.42
CA TYR A 13 -11.91 -3.46 1.64
C TYR A 13 -13.16 -4.11 2.23
N LEU A 14 -14.19 -4.38 1.43
CA LEU A 14 -15.41 -5.04 1.91
C LEU A 14 -15.12 -6.42 2.54
N LEU A 15 -14.19 -7.16 1.95
CA LEU A 15 -13.74 -8.44 2.51
C LEU A 15 -12.97 -8.25 3.82
N LEU A 16 -12.05 -7.28 3.88
CA LEU A 16 -11.28 -7.00 5.09
C LEU A 16 -12.15 -6.43 6.22
N GLU A 17 -13.19 -5.66 5.90
CA GLU A 17 -14.15 -5.15 6.88
C GLU A 17 -14.92 -6.30 7.56
N LYS A 18 -15.39 -7.27 6.75
CA LYS A 18 -16.17 -8.41 7.24
C LYS A 18 -15.30 -9.49 7.91
N PHE A 19 -14.16 -9.84 7.31
CA PHE A 19 -13.34 -10.98 7.73
C PHE A 19 -12.05 -10.57 8.47
N LYS A 20 -11.75 -9.27 8.62
CA LYS A 20 -10.59 -8.70 9.34
C LYS A 20 -9.20 -9.04 8.78
N THR A 21 -8.94 -10.29 8.43
CA THR A 21 -7.62 -10.81 8.03
C THR A 21 -7.67 -11.58 6.70
N PRO A 22 -6.60 -11.52 5.88
CA PRO A 22 -6.47 -12.33 4.66
C PRO A 22 -6.63 -13.84 4.88
N GLU A 23 -6.19 -14.34 6.04
CA GLU A 23 -6.27 -15.75 6.42
C GLU A 23 -7.72 -16.18 6.63
N GLN A 24 -8.52 -15.34 7.28
CA GLN A 24 -9.96 -15.60 7.47
C GLN A 24 -10.72 -15.51 6.13
N ILE A 25 -10.35 -14.57 5.24
CA ILE A 25 -10.91 -14.50 3.89
C ILE A 25 -10.67 -15.81 3.12
N LYS A 26 -9.47 -16.40 3.25
CA LYS A 26 -9.14 -17.65 2.56
C LYS A 26 -9.88 -18.87 3.14
N LYS A 27 -10.19 -18.85 4.43
CA LYS A 27 -10.94 -19.91 5.13
C LYS A 27 -12.46 -19.78 4.98
N ALA A 28 -12.95 -18.64 4.53
CA ALA A 28 -14.38 -18.37 4.42
C ALA A 28 -15.06 -19.22 3.32
N ASP A 29 -16.32 -19.57 3.54
CA ASP A 29 -17.12 -20.33 2.58
C ASP A 29 -17.39 -19.54 1.31
N ILE A 30 -17.49 -20.27 0.20
CA ILE A 30 -17.71 -19.69 -1.12
C ILE A 30 -19.01 -18.89 -1.23
N SER A 31 -20.06 -19.31 -0.50
CA SER A 31 -21.35 -18.62 -0.46
C SER A 31 -21.23 -17.23 0.16
N ASN A 32 -20.47 -17.13 1.27
CA ASN A 32 -20.23 -15.89 1.99
C ASN A 32 -19.34 -14.92 1.20
N LEU A 33 -18.39 -15.44 0.43
CA LEU A 33 -17.57 -14.64 -0.47
C LEU A 33 -18.38 -14.18 -1.69
N SER A 34 -19.15 -15.09 -2.29
CA SER A 34 -19.91 -14.82 -3.53
C SER A 34 -20.93 -13.70 -3.37
N SER A 35 -21.53 -13.55 -2.18
CA SER A 35 -22.48 -12.46 -1.90
C SER A 35 -21.85 -11.06 -1.92
N ILE A 36 -20.53 -10.97 -1.74
CA ILE A 36 -19.81 -9.68 -1.64
C ILE A 36 -19.10 -9.35 -2.95
N ILE A 37 -18.38 -10.32 -3.51
CA ILE A 37 -17.45 -10.09 -4.62
C ILE A 37 -17.85 -10.77 -5.93
N GLY A 38 -18.92 -11.58 -5.89
CA GLY A 38 -19.41 -12.40 -7.00
C GLY A 38 -18.79 -13.81 -7.03
N LYS A 39 -19.53 -14.76 -7.62
CA LYS A 39 -19.14 -16.19 -7.68
C LYS A 39 -17.78 -16.45 -8.34
N GLU A 40 -17.48 -15.74 -9.44
CA GLU A 40 -16.21 -15.92 -10.18
C GLU A 40 -15.00 -15.60 -9.30
N VAL A 41 -15.03 -14.48 -8.57
CA VAL A 41 -13.88 -14.04 -7.74
C VAL A 41 -13.80 -14.89 -6.48
N ALA A 42 -14.94 -15.26 -5.88
CA ALA A 42 -14.99 -16.16 -4.73
C ALA A 42 -14.34 -17.52 -5.03
N GLN A 43 -14.66 -18.13 -6.18
CA GLN A 43 -14.01 -19.37 -6.64
C GLN A 43 -12.50 -19.21 -6.77
N LYS A 44 -12.02 -18.10 -7.36
CA LYS A 44 -10.59 -17.83 -7.50
C LYS A 44 -9.87 -17.66 -6.16
N ILE A 45 -10.53 -17.10 -5.14
CA ILE A 45 -9.97 -16.97 -3.79
C ILE A 45 -9.80 -18.37 -3.15
N THR A 46 -10.84 -19.20 -3.20
CA THR A 46 -10.80 -20.54 -2.60
C THR A 46 -9.81 -21.47 -3.32
N LEU A 47 -9.73 -21.36 -4.65
CA LEU A 47 -8.80 -22.13 -5.49
C LEU A 47 -7.38 -21.55 -5.52
N LEU A 48 -7.11 -20.45 -4.79
CA LEU A 48 -5.81 -19.79 -4.80
C LEU A 48 -4.74 -20.70 -4.19
N LYS A 49 -3.93 -21.30 -5.07
CA LYS A 49 -2.72 -22.05 -4.73
C LYS A 49 -1.49 -21.16 -4.91
N LYS A 50 -0.42 -21.47 -4.16
CA LYS A 50 0.90 -20.89 -4.43
C LYS A 50 1.37 -21.49 -5.76
N ASP A 51 1.37 -20.69 -6.82
CA ASP A 51 1.88 -21.08 -8.14
C ASP A 51 3.27 -20.46 -8.37
N ASP A 52 3.93 -20.89 -9.45
CA ASP A 52 5.26 -20.39 -9.80
C ASP A 52 5.28 -18.88 -10.09
N LYS A 53 4.15 -18.33 -10.55
CA LYS A 53 4.03 -16.88 -10.78
C LYS A 53 4.06 -16.10 -9.48
N LEU A 54 3.34 -16.58 -8.45
CA LEU A 54 3.36 -15.97 -7.13
C LEU A 54 4.73 -16.12 -6.47
N LYS A 55 5.38 -17.28 -6.64
CA LYS A 55 6.75 -17.50 -6.17
C LYS A 55 7.73 -16.47 -6.76
N ARG A 56 7.72 -16.28 -8.09
CA ARG A 56 8.55 -15.27 -8.77
C ARG A 56 8.32 -13.84 -8.24
N LYS A 57 7.09 -13.50 -7.84
CA LYS A 57 6.80 -12.19 -7.23
C LYS A 57 7.41 -12.06 -5.83
N TYR A 58 7.33 -13.12 -5.01
CA TYR A 58 8.00 -13.14 -3.71
C TYR A 58 9.52 -13.05 -3.87
N ASP A 59 10.11 -13.83 -4.78
CA ASP A 59 11.55 -13.79 -5.07
C ASP A 59 11.98 -12.38 -5.51
N LEU A 60 11.14 -11.67 -6.27
CA LEU A 60 11.39 -10.28 -6.67
C LEU A 60 11.33 -9.31 -5.49
N ILE A 61 10.37 -9.47 -4.60
CA ILE A 61 10.23 -8.65 -3.37
C ILE A 61 11.48 -8.80 -2.51
N GLU A 62 11.93 -10.04 -2.28
CA GLU A 62 13.16 -10.33 -1.54
C GLU A 62 14.39 -9.75 -2.24
N LYS A 63 14.53 -9.99 -3.56
CA LYS A 63 15.66 -9.49 -4.34
C LYS A 63 15.76 -7.96 -4.36
N LEU A 64 14.64 -7.26 -4.34
CA LEU A 64 14.59 -5.80 -4.36
C LEU A 64 14.61 -5.18 -2.95
N ASN A 65 14.73 -6.00 -1.90
CA ASN A 65 14.65 -5.59 -0.50
C ASN A 65 13.40 -4.74 -0.22
N VAL A 66 12.25 -5.23 -0.69
CA VAL A 66 10.95 -4.58 -0.52
C VAL A 66 10.26 -5.21 0.69
N GLN A 67 9.84 -4.36 1.63
CA GLN A 67 9.00 -4.73 2.75
C GLN A 67 7.54 -4.72 2.30
N VAL A 68 6.78 -5.72 2.76
CA VAL A 68 5.33 -5.80 2.55
C VAL A 68 4.66 -5.46 3.87
N LEU A 69 3.99 -4.32 3.93
CA LEU A 69 3.41 -3.75 5.14
C LEU A 69 1.88 -3.80 5.05
N PRO A 70 1.22 -4.82 5.62
CA PRO A 70 -0.23 -4.79 5.78
C PRO A 70 -0.64 -3.63 6.70
N TYR A 71 -1.89 -3.14 6.57
CA TYR A 71 -2.40 -2.03 7.37
C TYR A 71 -2.37 -2.23 8.89
N TYR A 72 -2.31 -3.49 9.35
CA TYR A 72 -2.18 -3.86 10.76
C TYR A 72 -0.73 -4.05 11.22
N SER A 73 0.26 -3.80 10.35
CA SER A 73 1.67 -3.77 10.73
C SER A 73 1.96 -2.58 11.65
N SER A 74 2.84 -2.76 12.63
CA SER A 74 3.33 -1.67 13.47
C SER A 74 4.12 -0.63 12.69
N MET A 75 4.74 -1.03 11.58
CA MET A 75 5.51 -0.15 10.68
C MET A 75 4.65 0.55 9.63
N TYR A 76 3.33 0.33 9.64
CA TYR A 76 2.42 0.99 8.69
C TYR A 76 2.12 2.42 9.19
N PRO A 77 2.38 3.47 8.38
CA PRO A 77 2.23 4.86 8.83
C PRO A 77 0.82 5.15 9.39
N ALA A 78 0.75 5.74 10.57
CA ALA A 78 -0.50 5.93 11.29
C ALA A 78 -1.43 6.91 10.55
N TRP A 79 -0.89 8.04 10.10
CA TRP A 79 -1.60 9.05 9.31
C TRP A 79 -2.22 8.47 8.02
N LEU A 80 -1.61 7.45 7.43
CA LEU A 80 -2.16 6.83 6.22
C LEU A 80 -3.44 6.06 6.52
N LYS A 81 -3.69 5.61 7.77
CA LYS A 81 -4.97 4.97 8.15
C LYS A 81 -6.10 5.98 8.37
N GLU A 82 -5.79 7.27 8.48
CA GLU A 82 -6.78 8.33 8.72
C GLU A 82 -7.51 8.75 7.43
N ILE A 83 -6.89 8.54 6.27
CA ILE A 83 -7.53 8.83 4.98
C ILE A 83 -8.59 7.78 4.65
N SER A 84 -9.69 8.23 4.03
CA SER A 84 -10.66 7.30 3.46
C SER A 84 -10.00 6.45 2.38
N HIS A 85 -10.28 5.14 2.37
CA HIS A 85 -9.69 4.18 1.42
C HIS A 85 -8.15 4.10 1.47
N PHE A 86 -7.58 3.95 2.67
CA PHE A 86 -6.15 3.74 2.86
C PHE A 86 -5.66 2.37 2.35
N PRO A 87 -4.54 2.28 1.61
CA PRO A 87 -4.15 1.04 0.95
C PRO A 87 -4.01 -0.13 1.95
N PRO A 88 -4.66 -1.29 1.71
CA PRO A 88 -4.63 -2.39 2.67
C PRO A 88 -3.25 -3.03 2.83
N VAL A 89 -2.36 -2.83 1.85
CA VAL A 89 -0.96 -3.28 1.85
C VAL A 89 -0.10 -2.21 1.17
N LEU A 90 0.95 -1.78 1.86
CA LEU A 90 2.00 -0.91 1.33
C LEU A 90 3.24 -1.74 0.97
N PHE A 91 3.86 -1.45 -0.17
CA PHE A 91 5.16 -2.01 -0.54
C PHE A 91 6.20 -0.91 -0.37
N ALA A 92 7.11 -1.07 0.59
CA ALA A 92 8.11 -0.06 0.94
C ALA A 92 9.51 -0.59 0.61
N ARG A 93 10.37 0.25 0.03
CA ARG A 93 11.78 -0.06 -0.18
C ARG A 93 12.63 0.94 0.58
N GLY A 94 13.50 0.46 1.46
CA GLY A 94 14.20 1.28 2.44
C GLY A 94 13.61 1.09 3.83
N GLU A 95 13.78 2.09 4.68
CA GLU A 95 13.30 2.08 6.07
C GLU A 95 12.22 3.16 6.24
N ILE A 96 11.12 2.80 6.90
CA ILE A 96 10.17 3.75 7.47
C ILE A 96 10.54 3.85 8.94
N LYS A 97 10.75 5.07 9.42
CA LYS A 97 11.16 5.34 10.80
C LYS A 97 10.06 6.06 11.56
N GLU A 98 10.16 6.06 12.89
CA GLU A 98 9.17 6.74 13.73
C GLU A 98 9.15 8.25 13.46
N GLU A 99 10.30 8.84 13.09
CA GLU A 99 10.40 10.27 12.75
C GLU A 99 9.60 10.62 11.49
N ASP A 100 9.31 9.65 10.60
CA ASP A 100 8.55 9.88 9.37
C ASP A 100 7.05 10.16 9.62
N GLU A 101 6.55 9.95 10.84
CA GLU A 101 5.22 10.40 11.25
C GLU A 101 5.11 11.93 11.16
N ALA A 102 6.20 12.65 11.48
CA ALA A 102 6.29 14.09 11.24
C ALA A 102 6.76 14.35 9.80
N SER A 103 5.80 14.41 8.87
CA SER A 103 6.10 14.60 7.45
C SER A 103 5.32 15.72 6.78
N ILE A 104 5.88 16.25 5.69
CA ILE A 104 5.25 17.26 4.84
C ILE A 104 5.37 16.88 3.37
N SER A 105 4.27 17.05 2.63
CA SER A 105 4.25 16.79 1.19
C SER A 105 4.68 18.04 0.42
N VAL A 106 5.67 17.89 -0.45
CA VAL A 106 6.10 18.93 -1.40
C VAL A 106 5.69 18.51 -2.82
N ILE A 107 4.70 19.22 -3.36
CA ILE A 107 4.14 19.01 -4.70
C ILE A 107 4.28 20.26 -5.55
N GLY A 108 4.29 20.09 -6.88
CA GLY A 108 4.39 21.20 -7.82
C GLY A 108 4.09 20.77 -9.26
N THR A 109 4.20 21.71 -10.19
CA THR A 109 4.05 21.44 -11.62
C THR A 109 5.27 20.71 -12.19
N ARG A 110 5.04 19.75 -13.11
CA ARG A 110 6.12 19.08 -13.88
C ARG A 110 6.94 20.07 -14.73
N GLY A 111 6.34 21.19 -15.11
CA GLY A 111 6.97 22.27 -15.88
C GLY A 111 7.52 23.41 -15.01
N ALA A 112 8.05 23.11 -13.82
CA ALA A 112 8.51 24.14 -12.89
C ALA A 112 9.65 24.99 -13.47
N THR A 113 9.58 26.30 -13.26
CA THR A 113 10.65 27.24 -13.61
C THR A 113 11.88 27.01 -12.74
N VAL A 114 13.04 27.54 -13.16
CA VAL A 114 14.27 27.48 -12.36
C VAL A 114 14.07 28.09 -10.96
N TYR A 115 13.38 29.24 -10.90
CA TYR A 115 13.02 29.88 -9.64
C TYR A 115 12.15 28.98 -8.75
N GLY A 116 11.08 28.40 -9.32
CA GLY A 116 10.19 27.51 -8.56
C GLY A 116 10.90 26.27 -8.01
N LYS A 117 11.85 25.70 -8.78
CA LYS A 117 12.69 24.59 -8.30
C LYS A 117 13.57 25.01 -7.14
N GLY A 118 14.22 26.18 -7.23
CA GLY A 118 15.06 26.71 -6.15
C GLY A 118 14.28 26.94 -4.85
N ILE A 119 13.05 27.45 -4.95
CA ILE A 119 12.16 27.60 -3.79
C ILE A 119 11.79 26.24 -3.19
N ALA A 120 11.40 25.27 -4.01
CA ALA A 120 11.05 23.93 -3.54
C ALA A 120 12.23 23.22 -2.84
N GLU A 121 13.44 23.36 -3.41
CA GLU A 121 14.68 22.82 -2.82
C GLU A 121 15.00 23.49 -1.47
N SER A 122 14.88 24.82 -1.39
CA SER A 122 15.13 25.57 -0.16
C SER A 122 14.19 25.12 0.96
N PHE A 123 12.87 25.10 0.71
CA PHE A 123 11.89 24.68 1.71
C PHE A 123 12.06 23.22 2.11
N ALA A 124 12.26 22.31 1.15
CA ALA A 124 12.50 20.89 1.46
C ALA A 124 13.75 20.72 2.35
N GLY A 125 14.82 21.46 2.06
CA GLY A 125 16.03 21.47 2.88
C GLY A 125 15.80 22.01 4.29
N GLU A 126 15.00 23.06 4.45
CA GLU A 126 14.65 23.61 5.77
C GLU A 126 13.80 22.65 6.60
N PHE A 127 12.78 22.02 5.99
CA PHE A 127 11.98 21.00 6.67
C PHE A 127 12.82 19.80 7.11
N ALA A 128 13.70 19.30 6.24
CA ALA A 128 14.60 18.20 6.58
C ALA A 128 15.54 18.55 7.74
N LYS A 129 16.10 19.79 7.75
CA LYS A 129 16.93 20.28 8.87
C LYS A 129 16.17 20.39 10.18
N ALA A 130 14.86 20.66 10.11
CA ALA A 130 13.97 20.69 11.27
C ALA A 130 13.52 19.29 11.73
N GLY A 131 13.98 18.21 11.08
CA GLY A 131 13.59 16.84 11.41
C GLY A 131 12.23 16.43 10.84
N ILE A 132 11.71 17.16 9.85
CA ILE A 132 10.45 16.83 9.17
C ILE A 132 10.76 16.06 7.88
N THR A 133 10.18 14.88 7.73
CA THR A 133 10.35 14.06 6.52
C THR A 133 9.62 14.70 5.34
N VAL A 134 10.36 14.93 4.24
CA VAL A 134 9.79 15.47 3.01
C VAL A 134 9.28 14.33 2.12
N VAL A 135 7.98 14.34 1.81
CA VAL A 135 7.32 13.35 0.95
C VAL A 135 6.99 13.97 -0.41
N SER A 136 7.19 13.22 -1.50
CA SER A 136 6.82 13.67 -2.85
C SER A 136 6.46 12.50 -3.75
N GLY A 137 5.89 12.80 -4.93
CA GLY A 137 5.35 11.82 -5.87
C GLY A 137 6.30 11.31 -6.95
N MET A 138 7.57 11.74 -6.94
CA MET A 138 8.55 11.45 -8.00
C MET A 138 8.00 11.73 -9.43
N ALA A 139 7.29 12.86 -9.56
CA ALA A 139 6.46 13.19 -10.72
C ALA A 139 7.21 13.76 -11.92
#